data_AF-A0A7T4AZW0-F1
#
_entry.id   AF-A0A7T4AZW0-F1
#
_cell.length_a   1.000
_cell.length_b   1.000
_cell.length_c   1.000
_cell.angle_alpha   90.00
_cell.angle_beta   90.00
_cell.angle_gamma   90.00
#
_symmetry.space_group_name_H-M   'P 1'
#
loop_
_entity.id
_entity.type
_entity.pdbx_description
1 polymer ?
#
loop_
_entity_poly.entity_id
_entity_poly.type
_entity_poly.pdbx_seq_one_letter_code
_entity_poly.pdbx_strand_id
1 'polypeptide(L)'
;MSQLVSQVLSAYVDNGIEDEKEDVIKCLKDELVSSKVIRVVENGKISILKENELRSRHVEDVIDQVVERVLKPNQRELDVCLLGMGLERSFFHEKLISVDRNLLLESTTSKNWYELVSRLLNVWEFIFLYGAFESAFKNILMKQGQTREEDLVGSIVEMFPDVLQLSGIQKADYEKIWYFYTELRNVYVHNHGCINSRIKSNLGGKLNELKKAILSIHEESVLVTDLDEILKKDKIKDEKFYFLGDSELNIFRNVMVKFIECLESCVIDSGEIAQ
;
A
#
# COMPACT_ATOMS: atom_id res chain seq x y z
N MET A 1 7.84 8.50 11.26
CA MET A 1 6.41 8.79 11.51
C MET A 1 5.48 7.88 10.70
N SER A 2 5.68 7.64 9.41
CA SER A 2 4.73 6.84 8.61
C SER A 2 4.60 5.37 9.04
N GLN A 3 5.71 4.71 9.41
CA GLN A 3 5.68 3.32 9.87
C GLN A 3 4.94 3.21 11.20
N LEU A 4 5.13 4.19 12.09
CA LEU A 4 4.37 4.28 13.33
C LEU A 4 2.87 4.43 13.02
N VAL A 5 2.49 5.26 12.04
CA VAL A 5 1.08 5.43 11.66
C VAL A 5 0.52 4.17 11.02
N SER A 6 1.24 3.52 10.10
CA SER A 6 0.81 2.26 9.49
C SER A 6 0.73 1.13 10.51
N GLN A 7 1.68 1.04 11.43
CA GLN A 7 1.66 0.09 12.56
C GLN A 7 0.57 0.41 13.57
N VAL A 8 0.29 1.69 13.85
CA VAL A 8 -0.80 2.11 14.73
C VAL A 8 -2.14 1.82 14.08
N LEU A 9 -2.32 2.06 12.78
CA LEU A 9 -3.54 1.75 12.05
C LEU A 9 -3.73 0.23 11.92
N SER A 10 -2.67 -0.52 11.63
CA SER A 10 -2.70 -1.98 11.62
C SER A 10 -2.99 -2.54 13.02
N ALA A 11 -2.39 -1.98 14.06
CA ALA A 11 -2.68 -2.33 15.45
C ALA A 11 -4.10 -1.92 15.85
N TYR A 12 -4.65 -0.84 15.30
CA TYR A 12 -6.04 -0.46 15.54
C TYR A 12 -7.00 -1.46 14.89
N VAL A 13 -6.71 -1.89 13.66
CA VAL A 13 -7.45 -2.98 12.99
C VAL A 13 -7.32 -4.27 13.78
N ASP A 14 -6.10 -4.67 14.16
CA ASP A 14 -5.86 -5.91 14.91
C ASP A 14 -6.51 -5.87 16.30
N ASN A 15 -6.40 -4.76 17.04
CA ASN A 15 -7.04 -4.61 18.34
C ASN A 15 -8.56 -4.61 18.23
N GLY A 16 -9.12 -3.90 17.24
CA GLY A 16 -10.56 -3.95 16.98
C GLY A 16 -11.03 -5.37 16.64
N ILE A 17 -10.21 -6.13 15.90
CA ILE A 17 -10.48 -7.54 15.64
C ILE A 17 -10.43 -8.38 16.91
N GLU A 18 -9.43 -8.18 17.76
CA GLU A 18 -9.33 -8.93 19.01
C GLU A 18 -10.44 -8.57 20.02
N ASP A 19 -10.85 -7.30 20.08
CA ASP A 19 -11.90 -6.83 20.99
C ASP A 19 -13.27 -7.42 20.65
N GLU A 20 -13.59 -7.59 19.37
CA GLU A 20 -14.87 -8.15 18.89
C GLU A 20 -14.80 -9.65 18.57
N LYS A 21 -13.63 -10.28 18.76
CA LYS A 21 -13.35 -11.66 18.33
C LYS A 21 -14.34 -12.68 18.85
N GLU A 22 -14.68 -12.60 20.13
CA GLU A 22 -15.61 -13.54 20.75
C GLU A 22 -17.03 -13.39 20.18
N ASP A 23 -17.45 -12.16 19.90
CA ASP A 23 -18.75 -11.86 19.31
C ASP A 23 -18.83 -12.34 17.86
N VAL A 24 -17.78 -12.12 17.06
CA VAL A 24 -17.69 -12.64 15.69
C VAL A 24 -17.73 -14.17 15.67
N ILE A 25 -16.96 -14.83 16.53
CA ILE A 25 -16.96 -16.29 16.65
C ILE A 25 -18.34 -16.80 17.04
N LYS A 26 -19.07 -16.08 17.89
CA LYS A 26 -20.43 -16.44 18.31
C LYS A 26 -21.45 -16.25 17.19
N CYS A 27 -21.38 -15.15 16.45
CA CYS A 27 -22.28 -14.82 15.35
C CYS A 27 -22.07 -15.72 14.13
N LEU A 28 -20.82 -16.05 13.79
CA LEU A 28 -20.44 -16.81 12.59
C LEU A 28 -20.07 -18.27 12.89
N LYS A 29 -20.43 -18.79 14.06
CA LYS A 29 -19.95 -20.08 14.58
C LYS A 29 -20.08 -21.24 13.59
N ASP A 30 -21.26 -21.41 12.99
CA ASP A 30 -21.56 -22.54 12.11
C ASP A 30 -20.76 -22.46 10.80
N GLU A 31 -20.57 -21.26 10.27
CA GLU A 31 -19.75 -21.00 9.08
C GLU A 31 -18.26 -21.24 9.36
N LEU A 32 -17.77 -20.79 10.52
CA LEU A 32 -16.37 -20.95 10.92
C LEU A 32 -16.02 -22.42 11.21
N VAL A 33 -16.95 -23.20 11.74
CA VAL A 33 -16.78 -24.65 11.95
C VAL A 33 -16.80 -25.41 10.63
N SER A 34 -17.77 -25.12 9.75
CA SER A 34 -17.87 -25.80 8.44
C SER A 34 -16.66 -25.51 7.53
N SER A 35 -16.12 -24.29 7.57
CA SER A 35 -14.92 -23.88 6.85
C SER A 35 -13.60 -24.30 7.54
N LYS A 36 -13.66 -24.97 8.69
CA LYS A 36 -12.51 -25.42 9.49
C LYS A 36 -11.57 -24.28 9.91
N VAL A 37 -12.12 -23.08 10.11
CA VAL A 37 -11.40 -21.93 10.69
C VAL A 37 -11.27 -22.11 12.20
N ILE A 38 -12.33 -22.62 12.83
CA ILE A 38 -12.36 -22.95 14.27
C ILE A 38 -12.78 -24.40 14.50
N ARG A 39 -12.41 -24.95 15.66
CA ARG A 39 -12.87 -26.25 16.15
C ARG A 39 -13.48 -26.10 17.53
N VAL A 40 -14.67 -26.66 17.72
CA VAL A 40 -15.29 -26.80 19.04
C VAL A 40 -14.77 -28.11 19.66
N VAL A 41 -14.11 -27.98 20.81
CA VAL A 41 -13.60 -29.10 21.61
C VAL A 41 -14.71 -29.59 22.55
N GLU A 42 -14.62 -30.84 23.03
CA GLU A 42 -15.64 -31.55 23.82
C GLU A 42 -16.17 -30.80 25.07
N ASN A 43 -15.44 -29.78 25.55
CA ASN A 43 -15.85 -28.94 26.69
C ASN A 43 -16.44 -27.57 26.28
N GLY A 44 -16.83 -27.39 25.01
CA GLY A 44 -17.30 -26.10 24.49
C GLY A 44 -16.19 -25.06 24.26
N LYS A 45 -14.93 -25.39 24.57
CA LYS A 45 -13.77 -24.53 24.25
C LYS A 45 -13.57 -24.45 22.74
N ILE A 46 -13.29 -23.25 22.24
CA ILE A 46 -13.04 -22.99 20.82
C ILE A 46 -11.53 -22.91 20.61
N SER A 47 -11.04 -23.69 19.64
CA SER A 47 -9.65 -23.61 19.16
C SER A 47 -9.65 -22.97 17.77
N ILE A 48 -8.87 -21.91 17.61
CA ILE A 48 -8.70 -21.24 16.32
C ILE A 48 -7.60 -21.98 15.55
N LEU A 49 -7.93 -22.46 14.36
CA LEU A 49 -7.03 -23.21 13.50
C LEU A 49 -6.35 -22.32 12.46
N LYS A 50 -7.01 -21.21 12.08
CA LYS A 50 -6.55 -20.32 11.00
C LYS A 50 -6.84 -18.85 11.33
N GLU A 51 -5.86 -18.19 11.94
CA GLU A 51 -6.00 -16.81 12.41
C GLU A 51 -6.33 -15.83 11.29
N ASN A 52 -5.60 -15.87 10.18
CA ASN A 52 -5.81 -14.93 9.06
C ASN A 52 -7.17 -15.10 8.39
N GLU A 53 -7.70 -16.33 8.32
CA GLU A 53 -9.05 -16.55 7.79
C GLU A 53 -10.10 -15.99 8.75
N LEU A 54 -9.92 -16.16 10.07
CA LEU A 54 -10.80 -15.54 11.07
C LEU A 54 -10.80 -14.01 10.96
N ARG A 55 -9.61 -13.39 10.87
CA ARG A 55 -9.46 -11.95 10.67
C ARG A 55 -10.16 -11.48 9.40
N SER A 56 -10.03 -12.21 8.30
CA SER A 56 -10.75 -11.90 7.04
C SER A 56 -12.26 -11.96 7.21
N ARG A 57 -12.79 -12.96 7.94
CA ARG A 57 -14.23 -13.07 8.20
C ARG A 57 -14.78 -11.92 9.03
N HIS A 58 -14.00 -11.43 9.99
CA HIS A 58 -14.41 -10.24 10.73
C HIS A 58 -14.45 -9.00 9.84
N VAL A 59 -13.41 -8.77 9.02
CA VAL A 59 -13.41 -7.65 8.06
C VAL A 59 -14.59 -7.75 7.09
N GLU A 60 -14.90 -8.94 6.60
CA GLU A 60 -16.06 -9.22 5.76
C GLU A 60 -17.38 -8.84 6.44
N ASP A 61 -17.58 -9.24 7.70
CA ASP A 61 -18.77 -8.90 8.48
C ASP A 61 -18.89 -7.38 8.71
N VAL A 62 -17.78 -6.71 9.03
CA VAL A 62 -17.76 -5.24 9.18
C VAL A 62 -18.14 -4.54 7.88
N ILE A 63 -17.64 -5.01 6.73
CA ILE A 63 -18.00 -4.46 5.42
C ILE A 63 -19.50 -4.63 5.18
N ASP A 64 -20.06 -5.82 5.44
CA ASP A 64 -21.49 -6.07 5.28
C ASP A 64 -22.30 -5.14 6.19
N GLN A 65 -21.88 -4.97 7.45
CA GLN A 65 -22.53 -4.05 8.38
C GLN A 65 -22.49 -2.59 7.86
N VAL A 66 -21.36 -2.13 7.31
CA VAL A 66 -21.26 -0.78 6.72
C VAL A 66 -22.18 -0.65 5.50
N VAL A 67 -22.23 -1.65 4.62
CA VAL A 67 -23.11 -1.65 3.45
C VAL A 67 -24.58 -1.57 3.88
N GLU A 68 -25.00 -2.41 4.83
CA GLU A 68 -26.40 -2.48 5.27
C GLU A 68 -26.83 -1.31 6.15
N ARG A 69 -25.96 -0.82 7.04
CA ARG A 69 -26.32 0.19 8.05
C ARG A 69 -25.99 1.63 7.65
N VAL A 70 -25.05 1.83 6.73
CA VAL A 70 -24.61 3.18 6.32
C VAL A 70 -24.96 3.44 4.86
N LEU A 71 -24.48 2.61 3.93
CA LEU A 71 -24.60 2.92 2.51
C LEU A 71 -26.05 2.84 2.01
N LYS A 72 -26.76 1.74 2.32
CA LYS A 72 -28.17 1.59 1.90
C LYS A 72 -29.11 2.61 2.55
N PRO A 73 -29.03 2.90 3.86
CA PRO A 73 -29.90 3.89 4.49
C PRO A 73 -29.65 5.31 3.99
N ASN A 74 -28.37 5.70 3.78
CA ASN A 74 -28.04 7.03 3.24
C ASN A 74 -28.65 7.27 1.85
N GLN A 75 -28.84 6.22 1.03
CA GLN A 75 -29.57 6.38 -0.24
C GLN A 75 -31.03 6.78 0.00
N ARG A 76 -31.70 6.13 0.95
CA ARG A 76 -33.09 6.44 1.29
C ARG A 76 -33.21 7.85 1.89
N GLU A 77 -32.28 8.25 2.74
CA GLU A 77 -32.27 9.60 3.32
C GLU A 77 -32.04 10.68 2.26
N LEU A 78 -31.12 10.46 1.31
CA LEU A 78 -30.93 11.37 0.18
C LEU A 78 -32.21 11.54 -0.64
N ASP A 79 -32.92 10.46 -0.91
CA ASP A 79 -34.18 10.52 -1.66
C ASP A 79 -35.27 11.29 -0.89
N VAL A 80 -35.36 11.11 0.44
CA VAL A 80 -36.26 11.88 1.31
C VAL A 80 -35.89 13.36 1.34
N CYS A 81 -34.61 13.69 1.45
CA CYS A 81 -34.12 15.08 1.43
C CYS A 81 -34.41 15.76 0.08
N LEU A 82 -34.15 15.07 -1.04
CA LEU A 82 -34.43 15.59 -2.38
C LEU A 82 -35.93 15.87 -2.57
N LEU A 83 -36.78 14.93 -2.17
CA LEU A 83 -38.24 15.14 -2.17
C LEU A 83 -38.65 16.34 -1.33
N GLY A 84 -38.07 16.51 -0.14
CA GLY A 84 -38.31 17.67 0.73
C GLY A 84 -37.88 19.01 0.11
N MET A 85 -36.92 19.00 -0.80
CA MET A 85 -36.46 20.16 -1.57
C MET A 85 -37.29 20.43 -2.84
N GLY A 86 -38.34 19.63 -3.09
CA GLY A 86 -39.11 19.70 -4.34
C GLY A 86 -38.32 19.22 -5.57
N LEU A 87 -37.22 18.50 -5.35
CA LEU A 87 -36.40 17.91 -6.39
C LEU A 87 -36.78 16.43 -6.52
N GLU A 88 -37.30 16.05 -7.67
CA GLU A 88 -37.42 14.64 -8.02
C GLU A 88 -36.10 14.19 -8.66
N ARG A 89 -35.64 12.98 -8.31
CA ARG A 89 -34.47 12.36 -8.93
C ARG A 89 -34.82 11.94 -10.36
N SER A 90 -34.91 12.92 -11.25
CA SER A 90 -35.29 12.71 -12.65
C SER A 90 -34.27 11.79 -13.34
N PHE A 91 -34.75 10.66 -13.85
CA PHE A 91 -34.09 9.74 -14.81
C PHE A 91 -32.68 9.21 -14.51
N PHE A 92 -32.03 9.59 -13.42
CA PHE A 92 -30.89 8.83 -12.92
C PHE A 92 -31.48 7.59 -12.29
N HIS A 93 -31.48 6.49 -13.06
CA HIS A 93 -31.76 5.14 -12.59
C HIS A 93 -31.36 5.03 -11.13
N GLU A 94 -32.23 4.50 -10.28
CA GLU A 94 -31.81 3.87 -9.04
C GLU A 94 -30.62 2.98 -9.40
N LYS A 95 -29.40 3.52 -9.31
CA LYS A 95 -28.20 2.72 -9.21
C LYS A 95 -28.36 2.16 -7.83
N LEU A 96 -29.10 1.05 -7.74
CA LEU A 96 -28.96 0.08 -6.69
C LEU A 96 -27.45 -0.12 -6.58
N ILE A 97 -26.86 0.50 -5.57
CA ILE A 97 -25.44 0.30 -5.28
C ILE A 97 -25.40 -1.12 -4.74
N SER A 98 -25.27 -2.08 -5.66
CA SER A 98 -24.99 -3.47 -5.36
C SER A 98 -23.50 -3.55 -5.12
N VAL A 99 -23.11 -3.49 -3.84
CA VAL A 99 -21.73 -3.73 -3.44
C VAL A 99 -21.56 -5.24 -3.34
N ASP A 100 -21.01 -5.85 -4.38
CA ASP A 100 -20.55 -7.25 -4.31
C ASP A 100 -19.12 -7.29 -3.78
N ARG A 101 -18.97 -7.70 -2.52
CA ARG A 101 -17.65 -7.81 -1.88
C ARG A 101 -16.74 -8.83 -2.57
N ASN A 102 -17.29 -9.89 -3.16
CA ASN A 102 -16.48 -10.89 -3.85
C ASN A 102 -15.93 -10.29 -5.15
N LEU A 103 -16.77 -9.57 -5.89
CA LEU A 103 -16.33 -8.83 -7.08
C LEU A 103 -15.22 -7.82 -6.74
N LEU A 104 -15.38 -7.11 -5.62
CA LEU A 104 -14.36 -6.17 -5.13
C LEU A 104 -13.04 -6.89 -4.83
N LEU A 105 -13.05 -7.99 -4.07
CA LEU A 105 -11.84 -8.74 -3.77
C LEU A 105 -11.20 -9.33 -5.05
N GLU A 106 -12.02 -9.88 -5.95
CA GLU A 106 -11.59 -10.42 -7.24
C GLU A 106 -10.95 -9.36 -8.14
N SER A 107 -11.35 -8.09 -8.03
CA SER A 107 -10.72 -6.99 -8.76
C SER A 107 -9.29 -6.68 -8.32
N THR A 108 -8.82 -7.31 -7.23
CA THR A 108 -7.49 -7.10 -6.65
C THR A 108 -6.58 -8.33 -6.84
N THR A 109 -5.32 -8.20 -6.43
CA THR A 109 -4.38 -9.33 -6.34
C THR A 109 -4.35 -9.98 -4.96
N SER A 110 -5.15 -9.50 -4.00
CA SER A 110 -5.20 -10.02 -2.63
C SER A 110 -6.05 -11.29 -2.54
N LYS A 111 -5.67 -12.21 -1.66
CA LYS A 111 -6.35 -13.52 -1.51
C LYS A 111 -7.54 -13.45 -0.56
N ASN A 112 -7.51 -12.50 0.38
CA ASN A 112 -8.54 -12.32 1.40
C ASN A 112 -8.66 -10.85 1.81
N TRP A 113 -9.71 -10.51 2.56
CA TRP A 113 -10.03 -9.14 2.93
C TRP A 113 -9.04 -8.53 3.93
N TYR A 114 -8.53 -9.33 4.86
CA TYR A 114 -7.51 -8.87 5.79
C TYR A 114 -6.24 -8.41 5.06
N GLU A 115 -5.73 -9.23 4.13
CA GLU A 115 -4.59 -8.90 3.27
C GLU A 115 -4.85 -7.64 2.42
N LEU A 116 -6.07 -7.48 1.91
CA LEU A 116 -6.45 -6.29 1.15
C LEU A 116 -6.40 -5.01 2.01
N VAL A 117 -6.98 -5.03 3.21
CA VAL A 117 -6.98 -3.89 4.13
C VAL A 117 -5.55 -3.52 4.55
N SER A 118 -4.73 -4.51 4.92
CA SER A 118 -3.32 -4.25 5.29
C SER A 118 -2.54 -3.61 4.13
N ARG A 119 -2.74 -4.09 2.89
CA ARG A 119 -2.05 -3.51 1.73
C ARG A 119 -2.56 -2.14 1.32
N LEU A 120 -3.81 -1.80 1.61
CA LEU A 120 -4.33 -0.43 1.44
C LEU A 120 -3.58 0.55 2.35
N LEU A 121 -3.31 0.17 3.60
CA LEU A 121 -2.49 0.96 4.52
C LEU A 121 -1.06 1.16 3.98
N ASN A 122 -0.48 0.13 3.37
CA ASN A 122 0.84 0.25 2.72
C ASN A 122 0.85 1.25 1.58
N VAL A 123 -0.20 1.27 0.74
CA VAL A 123 -0.31 2.25 -0.34
C VAL A 123 -0.41 3.67 0.23
N TRP A 124 -1.20 3.87 1.28
CA TRP A 124 -1.30 5.18 1.93
C TRP A 124 0.06 5.63 2.49
N GLU A 125 0.75 4.74 3.21
CA GLU A 125 2.08 5.01 3.73
C GLU A 125 3.08 5.33 2.62
N PHE A 126 3.05 4.55 1.53
CA PHE A 126 3.92 4.76 0.38
C PHE A 126 3.73 6.15 -0.22
N ILE A 127 2.49 6.57 -0.47
CA ILE A 127 2.19 7.88 -1.04
C ILE A 127 2.67 9.00 -0.11
N PHE A 128 2.46 8.85 1.20
CA PHE A 128 2.93 9.81 2.18
C PHE A 128 4.47 9.91 2.18
N LEU A 129 5.16 8.77 2.26
CA LEU A 129 6.63 8.72 2.26
C LEU A 129 7.21 9.29 0.98
N TYR A 130 6.69 8.85 -0.17
CA TYR A 130 7.13 9.35 -1.47
C TYR A 130 6.98 10.87 -1.55
N GLY A 131 5.83 11.42 -1.15
CA GLY A 131 5.60 12.85 -1.14
C GLY A 131 6.55 13.63 -0.21
N ALA A 132 6.93 13.05 0.93
CA ALA A 132 7.92 13.63 1.83
C ALA A 132 9.32 13.66 1.22
N PHE A 133 9.79 12.53 0.65
CA PHE A 133 11.08 12.46 -0.05
C PHE A 133 11.13 13.40 -1.25
N GLU A 134 10.07 13.40 -2.08
CA GLU A 134 9.94 14.27 -3.25
C GLU A 134 10.03 15.75 -2.84
N SER A 135 9.31 16.15 -1.80
CA SER A 135 9.32 17.52 -1.29
C SER A 135 10.70 17.91 -0.75
N ALA A 136 11.36 17.01 0.00
CA ALA A 136 12.70 17.23 0.52
C ALA A 136 13.71 17.42 -0.62
N PHE A 137 13.72 16.54 -1.63
CA PHE A 137 14.63 16.65 -2.77
C PHE A 137 14.38 17.93 -3.59
N LYS A 138 13.12 18.30 -3.83
CA LYS A 138 12.77 19.56 -4.51
C LYS A 138 13.27 20.79 -3.74
N ASN A 139 13.20 20.76 -2.41
CA ASN A 139 13.71 21.83 -1.56
C ASN A 139 15.24 21.92 -1.62
N ILE A 140 15.95 20.79 -1.50
CA ILE A 140 17.42 20.74 -1.59
C ILE A 140 17.93 21.27 -2.93
N LEU A 141 17.27 20.89 -4.03
CA LEU A 141 17.66 21.36 -5.36
C LEU A 141 17.36 22.84 -5.63
N MET A 142 16.64 23.53 -4.72
CA MET A 142 16.08 24.87 -4.92
C MET A 142 15.30 25.02 -6.25
N LYS A 143 14.80 23.91 -6.80
CA LYS A 143 14.08 23.81 -8.08
C LYS A 143 12.62 23.47 -7.81
N GLN A 144 11.90 24.42 -7.23
CA GLN A 144 10.44 24.29 -7.13
C GLN A 144 9.83 24.36 -8.55
N GLY A 145 9.40 23.21 -9.08
CA GLY A 145 8.62 23.11 -10.32
C GLY A 145 9.39 22.97 -11.64
N GLN A 146 10.72 22.75 -11.63
CA GLN A 146 11.52 22.65 -12.87
C GLN A 146 12.13 21.27 -13.17
N THR A 147 12.30 20.42 -12.16
CA THR A 147 12.87 19.07 -12.36
C THR A 147 11.74 18.05 -12.49
N ARG A 148 11.82 17.17 -13.50
CA ARG A 148 10.92 16.01 -13.61
C ARG A 148 11.10 15.12 -12.39
N GLU A 149 10.01 14.53 -11.88
CA GLU A 149 10.03 13.72 -10.67
C GLU A 149 11.06 12.58 -10.77
N GLU A 150 11.16 11.96 -11.95
CA GLU A 150 12.07 10.87 -12.27
C GLU A 150 13.56 11.25 -12.14
N ASP A 151 13.91 12.51 -12.37
CA ASP A 151 15.29 13.00 -12.43
C ASP A 151 15.79 13.56 -11.07
N LEU A 152 14.94 13.56 -10.04
CA LEU A 152 15.25 14.16 -8.74
C LEU A 152 16.48 13.54 -8.09
N VAL A 153 16.53 12.21 -7.99
CA VAL A 153 17.66 11.51 -7.38
C VAL A 153 18.94 11.71 -8.18
N GLY A 154 18.87 11.65 -9.51
CA GLY A 154 20.02 11.92 -10.39
C GLY A 154 20.58 13.34 -10.22
N SER A 155 19.68 14.32 -10.07
CA SER A 155 20.03 15.73 -9.84
C SER A 155 20.66 15.95 -8.46
N ILE A 156 20.16 15.28 -7.42
CA ILE A 156 20.76 15.34 -6.06
C ILE A 156 22.18 14.77 -6.10
N VAL A 157 22.38 13.63 -6.74
CA VAL A 157 23.71 13.02 -6.88
C VAL A 157 24.68 13.91 -7.66
N GLU A 158 24.19 14.68 -8.65
CA GLU A 158 25.02 15.65 -9.36
C GLU A 158 25.44 16.84 -8.47
N MET A 159 24.57 17.27 -7.56
CA MET A 159 24.86 18.32 -6.60
C MET A 159 25.75 17.84 -5.45
N PHE A 160 25.57 16.59 -5.01
CA PHE A 160 26.29 15.95 -3.91
C PHE A 160 26.91 14.62 -4.37
N PRO A 161 27.99 14.65 -5.17
CA PRO A 161 28.60 13.43 -5.74
C PRO A 161 29.16 12.48 -4.67
N ASP A 162 29.53 13.01 -3.50
CA ASP A 162 30.08 12.24 -2.38
C ASP A 162 29.09 11.24 -1.78
N VAL A 163 27.78 11.40 -2.02
CA VAL A 163 26.73 10.44 -1.63
C VAL A 163 27.02 9.06 -2.20
N LEU A 164 27.55 8.97 -3.42
CA LEU A 164 27.89 7.69 -4.05
C LEU A 164 29.07 7.01 -3.36
N GLN A 165 30.05 7.80 -2.91
CA GLN A 165 31.23 7.28 -2.20
C GLN A 165 30.84 6.75 -0.83
N LEU A 166 30.04 7.51 -0.07
CA LEU A 166 29.58 7.12 1.26
C LEU A 166 28.63 5.92 1.23
N SER A 167 27.78 5.84 0.22
CA SER A 167 26.80 4.75 0.11
C SER A 167 27.37 3.46 -0.48
N GLY A 168 28.48 3.55 -1.21
CA GLY A 168 29.06 2.45 -1.99
C GLY A 168 28.23 2.04 -3.21
N ILE A 169 27.20 2.83 -3.58
CA ILE A 169 26.20 2.46 -4.56
C ILE A 169 26.35 3.29 -5.84
N GLN A 170 26.12 2.65 -6.99
CA GLN A 170 26.15 3.31 -8.29
C GLN A 170 24.92 4.23 -8.47
N LYS A 171 25.14 5.43 -9.04
CA LYS A 171 24.06 6.38 -9.40
C LYS A 171 22.90 5.70 -10.14
N ALA A 172 23.24 4.87 -11.12
CA ALA A 172 22.26 4.18 -11.95
C ALA A 172 21.33 3.25 -11.17
N ASP A 173 21.78 2.68 -10.04
CA ASP A 173 20.94 1.78 -9.24
C ASP A 173 19.94 2.56 -8.37
N TYR A 174 20.36 3.69 -7.80
CA TYR A 174 19.44 4.62 -7.15
C TYR A 174 18.40 5.16 -8.12
N GLU A 175 18.80 5.56 -9.32
CA GLU A 175 17.88 6.05 -10.35
C GLU A 175 16.87 5.00 -10.78
N LYS A 176 17.29 3.74 -11.00
CA LYS A 176 16.36 2.65 -11.35
C LYS A 176 15.31 2.42 -10.26
N ILE A 177 15.72 2.42 -9.00
CA ILE A 177 14.81 2.21 -7.87
C ILE A 177 13.85 3.40 -7.76
N TRP A 178 14.37 4.62 -7.74
CA TRP A 178 13.56 5.83 -7.68
C TRP A 178 12.53 5.86 -8.81
N TYR A 179 12.99 5.69 -10.04
CA TYR A 179 12.16 5.66 -11.23
C TYR A 179 11.03 4.61 -11.14
N PHE A 180 11.34 3.39 -10.67
CA PHE A 180 10.33 2.36 -10.50
C PHE A 180 9.23 2.78 -9.51
N TYR A 181 9.61 3.35 -8.37
CA TYR A 181 8.65 3.82 -7.37
C TYR A 181 7.91 5.10 -7.83
N THR A 182 8.51 5.95 -8.66
CA THR A 182 7.81 7.06 -9.32
C THR A 182 6.70 6.54 -10.23
N GLU A 183 6.99 5.54 -11.07
CA GLU A 183 5.98 4.91 -11.92
C GLU A 183 4.87 4.28 -11.08
N LEU A 184 5.24 3.59 -10.00
CA LEU A 184 4.27 2.97 -9.09
C LEU A 184 3.38 4.00 -8.38
N ARG A 185 3.95 5.13 -7.95
CA ARG A 185 3.19 6.28 -7.44
C ARG A 185 2.22 6.82 -8.49
N ASN A 186 2.66 6.91 -9.75
CA ASN A 186 1.80 7.35 -10.86
C ASN A 186 0.64 6.38 -11.11
N VAL A 187 0.83 5.07 -10.93
CA VAL A 187 -0.26 4.10 -10.96
C VAL A 187 -1.31 4.41 -9.89
N TYR A 188 -0.90 4.71 -8.67
CA TYR A 188 -1.82 5.04 -7.58
C TYR A 188 -2.55 6.37 -7.78
N VAL A 189 -1.83 7.41 -8.18
CA VAL A 189 -2.39 8.76 -8.27
C VAL A 189 -3.26 8.94 -9.52
N HIS A 190 -2.86 8.37 -10.67
CA HIS A 190 -3.54 8.61 -11.94
C HIS A 190 -4.46 7.48 -12.38
N ASN A 191 -4.22 6.24 -11.93
CA ASN A 191 -5.04 5.07 -12.28
C ASN A 191 -5.72 4.44 -11.05
N HIS A 192 -5.70 5.11 -9.90
CA HIS A 192 -6.29 4.63 -8.64
C HIS A 192 -5.77 3.24 -8.23
N GLY A 193 -4.54 2.89 -8.61
CA GLY A 193 -3.96 1.57 -8.34
C GLY A 193 -4.28 0.50 -9.39
N CYS A 194 -5.12 0.80 -10.40
CA CYS A 194 -5.48 -0.14 -11.46
C CYS A 194 -4.39 -0.25 -12.52
N ILE A 195 -3.98 -1.49 -12.80
CA ILE A 195 -2.98 -1.80 -13.81
C ILE A 195 -3.68 -2.03 -15.15
N ASN A 196 -3.25 -1.31 -16.18
CA ASN A 196 -3.63 -1.56 -17.57
C ASN A 196 -2.47 -2.20 -18.35
N SER A 197 -2.74 -2.62 -19.59
CA SER A 197 -1.78 -3.31 -20.46
C SER A 197 -0.47 -2.53 -20.67
N ARG A 198 -0.55 -1.20 -20.80
CA ARG A 198 0.63 -0.32 -20.91
C ARG A 198 1.46 -0.33 -19.62
N ILE A 199 0.81 -0.14 -18.47
CA ILE A 199 1.48 -0.13 -17.16
C ILE A 199 2.10 -1.50 -16.87
N LYS A 200 1.40 -2.58 -17.18
CA LYS A 200 1.90 -3.95 -17.03
C LYS A 200 3.18 -4.18 -17.84
N SER A 201 3.21 -3.71 -19.09
CA SER A 201 4.42 -3.79 -19.92
C SER A 201 5.56 -2.96 -19.34
N ASN A 202 5.27 -1.75 -18.86
CA ASN A 202 6.27 -0.84 -18.30
C ASN A 202 6.85 -1.35 -16.97
N LEU A 203 6.02 -1.55 -15.95
CA LEU A 203 6.45 -2.03 -14.64
C LEU A 203 7.00 -3.45 -14.73
N GLY A 204 6.26 -4.35 -15.39
CA GLY A 204 6.68 -5.75 -15.56
C GLY A 204 7.97 -5.92 -16.36
N GLY A 205 8.25 -5.02 -17.30
CA GLY A 205 9.52 -4.98 -18.04
C GLY A 205 10.73 -4.60 -17.17
N LYS A 206 10.51 -3.76 -16.15
CA LYS A 206 11.57 -3.17 -15.31
C LYS A 206 11.91 -3.99 -14.06
N LEU A 207 11.10 -5.00 -13.70
CA LEU A 207 11.30 -5.80 -12.48
C LEU A 207 12.69 -6.47 -12.40
N ASN A 208 13.23 -6.95 -13.52
CA ASN A 208 14.55 -7.59 -13.53
C ASN A 208 15.68 -6.58 -13.25
N GLU A 209 15.56 -5.37 -13.78
CA GLU A 209 16.54 -4.30 -13.56
C GLU A 209 16.46 -3.76 -12.14
N LEU A 210 15.24 -3.58 -11.63
CA LEU A 210 14.97 -3.25 -10.25
C LEU A 210 15.58 -4.28 -9.30
N LYS A 211 15.38 -5.59 -9.57
CA LYS A 211 15.95 -6.67 -8.76
C LYS A 211 17.47 -6.58 -8.68
N LYS A 212 18.14 -6.33 -9.82
CA LYS A 212 19.60 -6.14 -9.86
C LYS A 212 20.03 -4.91 -9.07
N ALA A 213 19.31 -3.80 -9.18
CA ALA A 213 19.59 -2.59 -8.42
C ALA A 213 19.45 -2.82 -6.90
N ILE A 214 18.38 -3.49 -6.45
CA ILE A 214 18.19 -3.81 -5.03
C ILE A 214 19.31 -4.71 -4.51
N LEU A 215 19.69 -5.75 -5.26
CA LEU A 215 20.79 -6.63 -4.88
C LEU A 215 22.13 -5.87 -4.77
N SER A 216 22.39 -4.93 -5.67
CA SER A 216 23.57 -4.05 -5.64
C SER A 216 23.60 -3.20 -4.36
N ILE A 217 22.47 -2.60 -3.98
CA ILE A 217 22.36 -1.81 -2.74
C ILE A 217 22.63 -2.63 -1.47
N HIS A 218 22.30 -3.92 -1.53
CA HIS A 218 22.39 -4.85 -0.42
C HIS A 218 23.61 -5.78 -0.49
N GLU A 219 24.60 -5.54 -1.36
CA GLU A 219 25.74 -6.45 -1.59
C GLU A 219 26.50 -6.79 -0.30
N GLU A 220 26.61 -5.83 0.63
CA GLU A 220 27.29 -6.00 1.92
C GLU A 220 26.34 -6.30 3.09
N SER A 221 25.05 -6.50 2.82
CA SER A 221 24.02 -6.69 3.84
C SER A 221 23.24 -7.99 3.64
N VAL A 222 22.72 -8.57 4.73
CA VAL A 222 21.83 -9.72 4.61
C VAL A 222 20.45 -9.26 4.19
N LEU A 223 20.08 -9.55 2.94
CA LEU A 223 18.69 -9.41 2.50
C LEU A 223 17.87 -10.58 3.02
N VAL A 224 17.00 -10.33 4.01
CA VAL A 224 16.14 -11.36 4.65
C VAL A 224 14.88 -11.65 3.82
N THR A 225 14.87 -11.29 2.54
CA THR A 225 13.64 -11.31 1.73
C THR A 225 13.84 -11.93 0.36
N ASP A 226 12.88 -12.78 -0.04
CA ASP A 226 12.88 -13.42 -1.36
C ASP A 226 12.42 -12.44 -2.44
N LEU A 227 13.39 -11.79 -3.12
CA LEU A 227 13.09 -10.88 -4.23
C LEU A 227 12.43 -11.58 -5.42
N ASP A 228 12.70 -12.87 -5.63
CA ASP A 228 12.04 -13.62 -6.69
C ASP A 228 10.56 -13.82 -6.38
N GLU A 229 10.16 -13.92 -5.12
CA GLU A 229 8.76 -13.93 -4.72
C GLU A 229 8.12 -12.54 -4.74
N ILE A 230 8.85 -11.53 -4.28
CA ILE A 230 8.35 -10.16 -4.19
C ILE A 230 8.10 -9.58 -5.58
N LEU A 231 9.10 -9.64 -6.45
CA LEU A 231 9.10 -8.99 -7.76
C LEU A 231 8.68 -9.96 -8.88
N LYS A 232 7.63 -10.75 -8.65
CA LYS A 232 7.05 -11.64 -9.67
C LYS A 232 6.20 -10.85 -10.65
N LYS A 233 6.48 -11.00 -11.95
CA LYS A 233 5.65 -10.45 -13.04
C LYS A 233 4.18 -10.85 -12.91
N ASP A 234 3.90 -12.05 -12.42
CA ASP A 234 2.55 -12.58 -12.27
C ASP A 234 1.71 -11.86 -11.19
N LYS A 235 2.34 -11.05 -10.33
CA LYS A 235 1.64 -10.15 -9.40
C LYS A 235 1.11 -8.89 -10.11
N ILE A 236 1.71 -8.48 -11.23
CA ILE A 236 1.27 -7.32 -12.01
C ILE A 236 0.30 -7.81 -13.08
N LYS A 237 -0.98 -7.86 -12.72
CA LYS A 237 -2.06 -8.37 -13.58
C LYS A 237 -2.82 -7.24 -14.25
N ASP A 238 -3.22 -7.47 -15.50
CA ASP A 238 -4.01 -6.50 -16.26
C ASP A 238 -5.43 -6.42 -15.68
N GLU A 239 -6.01 -5.22 -15.69
CA GLU A 239 -7.33 -4.89 -15.14
C GLU A 239 -7.51 -5.27 -13.65
N LYS A 240 -6.41 -5.26 -12.89
CA LYS A 240 -6.42 -5.51 -11.44
C LYS A 240 -5.84 -4.34 -10.67
N PHE A 241 -6.37 -4.11 -9.48
CA PHE A 241 -5.76 -3.22 -8.50
C PHE A 241 -4.51 -3.87 -7.91
N TYR A 242 -3.40 -3.13 -7.96
CA TYR A 242 -2.11 -3.55 -7.44
C TYR A 242 -1.81 -2.85 -6.12
N PHE A 243 -1.77 -3.60 -5.02
CA PHE A 243 -1.42 -3.05 -3.72
C PHE A 243 -0.06 -3.56 -3.25
N LEU A 244 0.83 -2.63 -2.89
CA LEU A 244 2.16 -2.92 -2.36
C LEU A 244 2.09 -3.83 -1.13
N GLY A 245 2.86 -4.92 -1.15
CA GLY A 245 3.13 -5.70 0.05
C GLY A 245 4.14 -5.02 0.97
N ASP A 246 4.19 -5.47 2.23
CA ASP A 246 5.08 -4.90 3.26
C ASP A 246 6.54 -4.93 2.82
N SER A 247 6.97 -6.03 2.22
CA SER A 247 8.35 -6.19 1.75
C SER A 247 8.71 -5.20 0.64
N GLU A 248 7.78 -4.91 -0.27
CA GLU A 248 8.01 -3.95 -1.35
C GLU A 248 8.08 -2.52 -0.83
N LEU A 249 7.24 -2.17 0.15
CA LEU A 249 7.30 -0.88 0.82
C LEU A 249 8.59 -0.71 1.63
N ASN A 250 9.02 -1.77 2.33
CA ASN A 250 10.26 -1.75 3.10
C ASN A 250 11.50 -1.58 2.22
N ILE A 251 11.50 -2.15 1.01
CA ILE A 251 12.57 -1.90 0.03
C ILE A 251 12.67 -0.41 -0.28
N PHE A 252 11.55 0.24 -0.66
CA PHE A 252 11.55 1.68 -0.93
C PHE A 252 12.08 2.49 0.25
N ARG A 253 11.53 2.24 1.43
CA ARG A 253 11.87 2.96 2.65
C ARG A 253 13.37 2.84 2.96
N ASN A 254 13.90 1.63 2.99
CA ASN A 254 15.28 1.38 3.38
C ASN A 254 16.26 2.04 2.39
N VAL A 255 15.97 1.96 1.10
CA VAL A 255 16.80 2.60 0.07
C VAL A 255 16.80 4.12 0.22
N MET A 256 15.62 4.72 0.41
CA MET A 256 15.50 6.18 0.54
C MET A 256 16.07 6.72 1.85
N VAL A 257 15.93 5.99 2.96
CA VAL A 257 16.54 6.34 4.25
C VAL A 257 18.06 6.29 4.12
N LYS A 258 18.64 5.20 3.59
CA LYS A 258 20.09 5.12 3.36
C LYS A 258 20.59 6.28 2.48
N PHE A 259 19.84 6.62 1.43
CA PHE A 259 20.18 7.75 0.57
C PHE A 259 20.21 9.08 1.32
N ILE A 260 19.19 9.36 2.16
CA ILE A 260 19.15 10.57 3.00
C ILE A 260 20.28 10.57 4.02
N GLU A 261 20.54 9.47 4.72
CA GLU A 261 21.61 9.40 5.71
C GLU A 261 22.98 9.73 5.10
N CYS A 262 23.24 9.22 3.89
CA CYS A 262 24.45 9.57 3.14
C CYS A 262 24.47 11.05 2.72
N LEU A 263 23.32 11.59 2.30
CA LEU A 263 23.19 13.00 1.92
C LEU A 263 23.42 13.96 3.10
N GLU A 264 22.80 13.68 4.26
CA GLU A 264 23.03 14.44 5.49
C GLU A 264 24.50 14.41 5.91
N SER A 265 25.15 13.25 5.81
CA SER A 265 26.58 13.11 6.09
C SER A 265 27.42 14.00 5.16
N CYS A 266 27.08 14.07 3.86
CA CYS A 266 27.76 14.95 2.91
C CYS A 266 27.61 16.43 3.27
N VAL A 267 26.40 16.85 3.67
CA VAL A 267 26.10 18.26 4.04
C VAL A 267 26.81 18.67 5.32
N ILE A 268 26.95 17.75 6.28
CA ILE A 268 27.70 17.99 7.53
C ILE A 268 29.20 18.14 7.24
N ASP A 269 29.77 17.28 6.39
CA ASP A 269 31.19 17.29 6.05
C ASP A 269 31.60 18.47 5.17
N SER A 270 30.70 18.99 4.33
CA SER A 270 30.96 20.17 3.49
C SER A 270 30.86 21.51 4.23
N GLY A 271 30.48 21.52 5.51
CA GLY A 271 30.40 22.73 6.33
C GLY A 271 29.26 23.69 5.96
N GLU A 272 28.32 23.27 5.11
CA GLU A 272 27.15 24.05 4.71
C GLU A 272 26.00 23.97 5.74
N ILE A 273 26.33 24.12 7.03
CA ILE A 273 25.32 24.58 8.00
C ILE A 273 25.44 26.10 8.06
N ALA A 274 24.77 26.78 7.13
CA ALA A 274 24.55 28.21 7.20
C ALA A 274 23.05 28.52 7.07
N GLN A 275 22.42 28.64 8.24
CA GLN A 275 21.19 29.39 8.56
C GLN A 275 19.89 29.04 7.84
#